data_AF-A0AAW0A8H7-F1
#
_entry.id   AF-A0AAW0A8H7-F1
#
_cell.length_a   1.000
_cell.length_b   1.000
_cell.length_c   1.000
_cell.angle_alpha   90.00
_cell.angle_beta   90.00
_cell.angle_gamma   90.00
#
_symmetry.space_group_name_H-M   'P 1'
#
loop_
_entity.id
_entity.type
_entity.pdbx_description
1 polymer ?
#
loop_
_entity_poly.entity_id
_entity_poly.type
_entity_poly.pdbx_seq_one_letter_code
_entity_poly.pdbx_strand_id
1 'polypeptide(L)' 'MFSVGTRCFYWNAKGQVVYGTVQNAIRSMAGEPIVTLRTDGGATVHFPQCNVTKVGGDYPRETADSSERLQKRS' A
#
# COMPACT_ATOMS: atom_id res chain seq x y z
N MET A 1 7.84 -6.12 2.62
CA MET A 1 7.51 -6.33 4.06
C MET A 1 6.97 -5.05 4.66
N PHE A 2 5.87 -5.11 5.42
CA PHE A 2 5.26 -3.96 6.09
C PHE A 2 5.76 -3.89 7.53
N SER A 3 6.56 -2.88 7.85
CA SER A 3 7.11 -2.68 9.20
C SER A 3 6.19 -1.77 10.02
N VAL A 4 6.23 -1.87 11.34
CA VAL A 4 5.56 -0.91 12.23
C VAL A 4 5.98 0.52 11.86
N GLY A 5 5.03 1.45 11.83
CA GLY A 5 5.22 2.82 11.37
C GLY A 5 5.08 3.02 9.84
N THR A 6 5.01 1.95 9.04
CA THR A 6 4.82 2.08 7.59
C THR A 6 3.48 2.71 7.27
N ARG A 7 3.51 3.74 6.41
CA ARG A 7 2.32 4.41 5.91
C ARG A 7 1.66 3.62 4.78
N CYS A 8 0.36 3.38 4.89
CA CYS A 8 -0.37 2.52 3.97
C CYS A 8 -1.76 3.04 3.65
N PHE A 9 -2.38 2.46 2.62
CA PHE A 9 -3.80 2.62 2.35
C PHE A 9 -4.46 1.32 1.89
N TYR A 10 -5.78 1.27 2.01
CA TYR A 10 -6.64 0.23 1.44
C TYR A 10 -7.93 0.86 0.89
N TRP A 11 -8.66 0.11 0.06
CA TRP A 11 -9.99 0.49 -0.42
C TRP A 11 -11.06 -0.10 0.49
N ASN A 12 -11.94 0.73 1.03
CA ASN A 12 -13.09 0.24 1.79
C ASN A 12 -14.21 -0.26 0.85
N ALA A 13 -15.24 -0.89 1.42
CA ALA A 13 -16.38 -1.41 0.66
C ALA A 13 -17.20 -0.33 -0.08
N LYS A 14 -17.00 0.96 0.25
CA LYS A 14 -17.61 2.10 -0.45
C LYS A 14 -16.76 2.61 -1.62
N GLY A 15 -15.64 1.94 -1.94
CA GLY A 15 -14.71 2.38 -2.96
C GLY A 15 -13.94 3.63 -2.56
N GLN A 16 -13.73 3.87 -1.27
CA GLN A 16 -12.96 5.02 -0.78
C GLN A 16 -11.58 4.56 -0.29
N VAL A 17 -10.56 5.36 -0.58
CA VAL A 17 -9.22 5.15 -0.04
C VAL A 17 -9.20 5.53 1.45
N VAL A 18 -8.77 4.59 2.29
CA VAL A 18 -8.56 4.82 3.72
C VAL A 18 -7.09 4.66 4.04
N TYR A 19 -6.51 5.70 4.62
CA TYR A 19 -5.11 5.72 5.03
C TYR A 19 -4.96 5.29 6.48
N GLY A 20 -3.79 4.72 6.78
CA GLY A 20 -3.40 4.34 8.12
C GLY A 20 -1.93 3.99 8.24
N THR A 21 -1.54 3.68 9.47
CA THR A 21 -0.17 3.34 9.83
C THR A 21 -0.13 1.95 10.44
N VAL A 22 0.84 1.14 10.00
CA VAL A 22 1.03 -0.21 10.54
C VAL A 22 1.41 -0.13 12.01
N GLN A 23 0.62 -0.76 12.86
CA GLN A 23 0.93 -0.95 14.28
C GLN A 23 1.54 -2.32 14.57
N ASN A 24 1.18 -3.33 13.79
CA ASN A 24 1.71 -4.67 13.93
C ASN A 24 1.66 -5.42 12.58
N ALA A 25 2.56 -6.36 12.38
CA ALA A 25 2.56 -7.28 11.26
C ALA A 25 2.93 -8.68 11.77
N ILE A 26 1.99 -9.61 11.67
CA ILE A 26 2.15 -11.00 12.12
C ILE A 26 1.95 -11.94 10.94
N ARG A 27 2.45 -13.17 11.06
CA ARG A 27 2.02 -14.27 10.19
C ARG A 27 0.86 -14.97 10.86
N SER A 28 -0.23 -15.18 10.13
CA SER A 28 -1.35 -16.01 10.62
C SER A 28 -0.87 -17.46 10.80
N MET A 29 -1.63 -18.27 11.54
CA MET A 29 -1.32 -19.70 11.68
C MET A 29 -1.34 -20.44 10.34
N ALA A 30 -2.06 -19.91 9.34
CA ALA A 30 -2.07 -20.40 7.97
C ALA A 30 -0.90 -19.86 7.11
N GLY A 31 0.02 -19.07 7.69
CA GLY A 31 1.21 -18.54 7.04
C GLY A 31 1.01 -17.21 6.29
N GLU A 32 -0.24 -16.76 6.13
CA GLU A 32 -0.55 -15.50 5.46
C GLU A 32 -0.16 -14.29 6.34
N PRO A 33 0.61 -13.32 5.83
CA PRO A 33 0.93 -12.12 6.59
C PRO A 33 -0.32 -11.24 6.80
N ILE A 34 -0.62 -10.93 8.04
CA ILE A 34 -1.69 -10.01 8.45
C ILE A 34 -1.06 -8.74 9.01
N VAL A 35 -1.56 -7.59 8.60
CA VAL A 35 -1.19 -6.27 9.12
C VAL A 35 -2.32 -5.70 9.96
N THR A 36 -1.96 -5.11 11.10
CA THR A 36 -2.84 -4.28 11.91
C THR A 36 -2.55 -2.82 11.59
N LEU A 37 -3.55 -2.09 11.11
CA LEU A 37 -3.44 -0.66 10.80
C LEU A 37 -4.22 0.16 11.81
N ARG A 38 -3.63 1.27 12.27
CA ARG A 38 -4.36 2.39 12.86
C ARG A 38 -4.69 3.37 11.75
N THR A 39 -5.97 3.48 11.42
CA THR A 39 -6.46 4.45 10.44
C THR A 39 -6.36 5.87 10.98
N ASP A 40 -6.31 6.86 10.09
CA ASP A 40 -6.29 8.28 10.49
C ASP A 40 -7.56 8.71 11.22
N GLY A 41 -8.68 8.06 10.90
CA GLY A 41 -9.95 8.24 11.61
C GLY A 41 -9.97 7.61 13.00
N GLY A 42 -8.87 7.00 13.45
CA GLY A 42 -8.75 6.42 14.78
C GLY A 42 -9.33 5.01 14.92
N ALA A 43 -9.77 4.36 13.84
CA ALA A 43 -10.14 2.95 13.88
C ALA A 43 -8.90 2.04 13.78
N THR A 44 -8.96 0.87 14.40
CA THR A 44 -7.97 -0.20 14.23
C THR A 44 -8.55 -1.29 13.35
N VAL A 45 -7.83 -1.71 12.31
CA VAL A 45 -8.29 -2.72 11.34
C VAL A 45 -7.21 -3.76 11.08
N HIS A 46 -7.63 -4.98 10.73
CA HIS A 46 -6.74 -6.10 10.40
C HIS A 46 -6.99 -6.53 8.96
N PHE A 47 -5.91 -6.63 8.17
CA PHE A 47 -6.00 -7.04 6.78
C PHE A 47 -4.91 -8.05 6.42
N PRO A 48 -5.22 -9.01 5.53
CA PRO A 48 -4.18 -9.65 4.73
C PRO A 48 -3.28 -8.60 4.08
N GLN A 49 -1.97 -8.80 4.13
CA GLN A 49 -1.01 -7.85 3.60
C GLN A 49 -1.21 -7.58 2.11
N CYS A 50 -1.77 -8.54 1.36
CA CYS A 50 -2.07 -8.41 -0.07
C CYS A 50 -3.14 -7.36 -0.39
N ASN A 51 -3.98 -6.99 0.59
CA ASN A 51 -5.07 -6.02 0.42
C ASN A 51 -4.64 -4.59 0.78
N VAL A 52 -3.38 -4.38 1.15
CA VAL A 52 -2.86 -3.11 1.64
C VAL A 52 -1.74 -2.64 0.73
N THR A 53 -1.74 -1.36 0.38
CA THR A 53 -0.71 -0.74 -0.45
C THR A 53 0.14 0.22 0.36
N LYS A 54 1.47 0.19 0.18
CA LYS A 54 2.38 1.16 0.80
C LYS A 54 2.24 2.53 0.14
N VAL A 55 2.21 3.58 0.95
CA VAL A 55 2.33 4.96 0.46
C VAL A 55 3.80 5.26 0.20
N GLY A 56 4.11 5.77 -0.99
CA GLY A 56 5.48 6.17 -1.36
C GLY A 56 6.47 5.01 -1.49
N GLY A 57 5.98 3.77 -1.67
CA GLY A 57 6.84 2.68 -2.09
C GLY A 57 7.33 2.90 -3.53
N ASP A 58 8.53 2.41 -3.83
CA ASP A 58 9.05 2.34 -5.19
C ASP A 58 8.16 1.45 -6.04
N TYR A 59 7.17 2.05 -6.69
CA TYR A 59 6.68 1.48 -7.94
C TYR A 59 7.85 1.59 -8.93
N PRO A 60 8.27 0.52 -9.62
CA PRO A 60 9.20 0.67 -10.72
C PRO A 60 8.60 1.71 -11.68
N ARG A 61 9.32 2.81 -11.89
CA ARG A 61 8.94 3.94 -12.77
C ARG A 61 8.89 3.55 -14.26
N GLU A 62 8.58 2.31 -14.58
CA GLU A 62 8.54 1.84 -15.96
C GLU A 62 7.15 2.12 -16.55
N THR A 63 6.91 3.39 -16.93
CA THR A 63 5.90 3.83 -17.92
C THR A 63 5.75 5.37 -18.02
N ALA A 64 6.56 6.16 -17.31
CA ALA A 64 6.51 7.63 -17.42
C ALA A 64 7.48 8.22 -18.46
N ASP A 65 7.89 7.46 -19.48
CA ASP A 65 8.68 7.99 -20.59
C ASP A 65 8.20 7.45 -21.95
N SER A 66 7.01 7.86 -22.36
CA SER A 66 6.58 7.74 -23.77
C SER A 66 6.75 9.06 -24.54
N SER A 67 7.13 10.15 -23.86
CA SER A 67 7.27 11.48 -24.44
C SER A 67 8.66 11.75 -25.03
N GLU A 68 9.73 11.04 -24.63
CA GLU A 68 11.08 11.30 -25.17
C GLU A 68 11.33 10.57 -26.51
N ARG A 69 10.54 9.53 -26.85
CA ARG A 69 10.69 8.77 -28.11
C ARG A 69 10.22 9.51 -29.36
N LEU A 70 9.44 10.58 -29.24
CA LEU A 70 8.91 11.34 -30.38
C LEU A 70 9.80 12.52 -30.82
N GLN A 71 10.81 12.91 -30.04
CA GLN A 71 11.70 14.03 -30.38
C GLN A 71 13.00 13.62 -31.10
N LYS A 72 13.28 12.33 -31.30
CA LYS A 72 14.47 11.84 -32.03
C LYS A 72 14.19 11.37 -33.47
N ARG A 73 13.13 11.89 -34.10
CA ARG A 73 12.80 11.60 -35.52
C ARG A 73 12.48 12.84 -36.35
N SER A 74 13.00 14.01 -35.98
CA SER A 74 12.93 15.20 -36.83
C SER A 74 14.31 15.71 -37.21
#